data_AF-A0A9E7FMD5-F1
#
_entry.id   AF-A0A9E7FMD5-F1
#
_cell.length_a   1.000
_cell.length_b   1.000
_cell.length_c   1.000
_cell.angle_alpha   90.00
_cell.angle_beta   90.00
_cell.angle_gamma   90.00
#
_symmetry.space_group_name_H-M   'P 1'
#
loop_
_entity.id
_entity.type
_entity.pdbx_description
1 polymer ?
#
loop_
_entity_poly.entity_id
_entity_poly.type
_entity_poly.pdbx_seq_one_letter_code
_entity_poly.pdbx_strand_id
1 'polypeptide(L)'
;MAAFSFYLSLSVVAWLCIFSVSSLSDHESFLRCFSSHVSPTANLSQLLYLADSPDYSSLLFSSIQNLRFASSETPKPLLIVAPADEFQVQASVICCRSHGLPIRARSGGHDYEGLSYRSEKSSSFVLLDLEKLRSVTVDVEHGVAWVEAGATLGELYYKVAEKWQNTAHKLHEDLLLRVDIVHVNRGDRRVVEAAFKSLFLGHCDGLLQHMGERFPALGVERNDCREMSWIDSAVYAAGYTNGEPAEILVNRELQPKDFNKGKSDYVTEPIPVSGWEAIWARLSEEGATGSMHMDPWGGRMSEISESNIPFPHRKGNLFIILYLSTWRDEGVAASTKHLGWIRSMFRFMTPYVSKRPRAAYLNYRDLELGRNAMAWGERYFKDNFRRLAMVKGEVDPQNFFSNEQSVPPFIAETGERPPINYIL
;
A
#
# COMPACT_ATOMS: atom_id res chain seq x y z
N MET A 1 -31.03 -42.10 85.12
CA MET A 1 -30.83 -43.29 84.25
C MET A 1 -31.53 -43.03 82.92
N ALA A 2 -30.78 -42.72 81.88
CA ALA A 2 -31.20 -42.84 80.48
C ALA A 2 -29.93 -42.96 79.65
N ALA A 3 -29.83 -44.02 78.85
CA ALA A 3 -28.62 -44.48 78.19
C ALA A 3 -28.61 -44.14 76.68
N PHE A 4 -27.39 -44.05 76.16
CA PHE A 4 -26.95 -43.86 74.78
C PHE A 4 -27.52 -44.89 73.76
N SER A 5 -27.63 -44.50 72.47
CA SER A 5 -26.83 -45.08 71.37
C SER A 5 -27.01 -44.38 70.01
N PHE A 6 -25.98 -44.52 69.17
CA PHE A 6 -25.66 -43.91 67.86
C PHE A 6 -26.21 -44.68 66.64
N TYR A 7 -26.11 -44.06 65.43
CA TYR A 7 -25.88 -44.59 64.04
C TYR A 7 -26.77 -43.83 63.00
N LEU A 8 -26.29 -42.95 62.12
CA LEU A 8 -25.36 -42.97 60.97
C LEU A 8 -26.04 -43.18 59.58
N SER A 9 -25.91 -42.16 58.73
CA SER A 9 -25.86 -42.10 57.25
C SER A 9 -26.99 -42.66 56.35
N LEU A 10 -27.51 -41.82 55.45
CA LEU A 10 -27.25 -41.96 54.01
C LEU A 10 -27.45 -40.62 53.28
N SER A 11 -26.34 -40.02 52.86
CA SER A 11 -26.26 -38.87 51.97
C SER A 11 -26.23 -39.35 50.52
N VAL A 12 -27.23 -38.98 49.72
CA VAL A 12 -27.17 -39.09 48.25
C VAL A 12 -26.70 -37.75 47.71
N VAL A 13 -25.39 -37.61 47.48
CA VAL A 13 -24.82 -36.51 46.71
C VAL A 13 -24.75 -36.98 45.26
N ALA A 14 -25.65 -36.46 44.42
CA ALA A 14 -25.57 -36.63 42.98
C ALA A 14 -24.38 -35.80 42.44
N TRP A 15 -23.35 -36.50 41.97
CA TRP A 15 -22.27 -35.90 41.17
C TRP A 15 -22.83 -35.52 39.79
N LEU A 16 -23.04 -34.22 39.55
CA LEU A 16 -23.15 -33.68 38.21
C LEU A 16 -21.73 -33.50 37.66
N CYS A 17 -21.27 -34.46 36.85
CA CYS A 17 -20.15 -34.23 35.94
C CYS A 17 -20.59 -33.21 34.88
N ILE A 18 -20.35 -31.93 35.14
CA ILE A 18 -20.36 -30.91 34.09
C ILE A 18 -19.11 -31.18 33.25
N PHE A 19 -19.27 -31.86 32.12
CA PHE A 19 -18.24 -31.86 31.08
C PHE A 19 -18.11 -30.41 30.61
N SER A 20 -17.00 -29.76 30.96
CA SER A 20 -16.59 -28.52 30.31
C SER A 20 -16.28 -28.86 28.85
N VAL A 21 -17.19 -28.54 27.93
CA VAL A 21 -16.87 -28.53 26.51
C VAL A 21 -15.83 -27.41 26.33
N SER A 22 -14.56 -27.77 26.12
CA SER A 22 -13.53 -26.80 25.76
C SER A 22 -13.92 -26.20 24.41
N SER A 23 -14.21 -24.91 24.37
CA SER A 23 -14.34 -24.18 23.10
C SER A 23 -13.01 -24.27 22.36
N LEU A 24 -13.04 -24.67 21.09
CA LEU A 24 -11.85 -24.67 20.23
C LEU A 24 -11.21 -23.29 20.22
N SER A 25 -9.88 -23.24 20.10
CA SER A 25 -9.20 -21.97 19.88
C SER A 25 -9.67 -21.32 18.56
N ASP A 26 -9.51 -20.00 18.44
CA ASP A 26 -9.84 -19.26 17.21
C ASP A 26 -9.11 -19.85 15.99
N HIS A 27 -7.85 -20.27 16.15
CA HIS A 27 -7.09 -20.90 15.06
C HIS A 27 -7.63 -22.30 14.73
N GLU A 28 -7.97 -23.13 15.72
CA GLU A 28 -8.50 -24.49 15.48
C GLU A 28 -9.84 -24.43 14.74
N SER A 29 -10.68 -23.48 15.11
CA SER A 29 -11.97 -23.23 14.46
C SER A 29 -11.77 -22.82 13.00
N PHE A 30 -10.85 -21.89 12.74
CA PHE A 30 -10.49 -21.48 11.38
C PHE A 30 -9.93 -22.65 10.55
N LEU A 31 -8.97 -23.42 11.10
CA LEU A 31 -8.34 -24.55 10.41
C LEU A 31 -9.37 -25.60 9.99
N ARG A 32 -10.31 -25.94 10.88
CA ARG A 32 -11.39 -26.90 10.59
C ARG A 32 -12.29 -26.38 9.47
N CYS A 33 -12.70 -25.11 9.54
CA CYS A 33 -13.52 -24.50 8.49
C CYS A 33 -12.76 -24.49 7.15
N PHE A 34 -11.52 -24.02 7.13
CA PHE A 34 -10.74 -23.87 5.90
C PHE A 34 -10.53 -25.23 5.24
N SER A 35 -10.17 -26.26 6.02
CA SER A 35 -9.98 -27.63 5.54
C SER A 35 -11.26 -28.23 4.92
N SER A 36 -12.45 -27.81 5.35
CA SER A 36 -13.72 -28.26 4.74
C SER A 36 -14.07 -27.56 3.42
N HIS A 37 -13.43 -26.44 3.10
CA HIS A 37 -13.69 -25.66 1.90
C HIS A 37 -12.64 -25.85 0.79
N VAL A 38 -11.49 -26.46 1.09
CA VAL A 38 -10.44 -26.74 0.11
C VAL A 38 -10.42 -28.21 -0.31
N SER A 39 -9.75 -28.50 -1.43
CA SER A 39 -9.61 -29.89 -1.90
C SER A 39 -8.97 -30.78 -0.82
N PRO A 40 -9.45 -32.02 -0.61
CA PRO A 40 -8.79 -32.98 0.29
C PRO A 40 -7.34 -33.30 -0.09
N THR A 41 -6.95 -33.05 -1.35
CA THR A 41 -5.58 -33.21 -1.84
C THR A 41 -4.72 -31.96 -1.66
N ALA A 42 -5.29 -30.84 -1.17
CA ALA A 42 -4.55 -29.61 -0.95
C ALA A 42 -3.52 -29.80 0.16
N ASN A 43 -2.28 -29.38 -0.09
CA ASN A 43 -1.22 -29.48 0.90
C ASN A 43 -1.31 -28.30 1.88
N LEU A 44 -2.06 -28.48 2.98
CA LEU A 44 -2.30 -27.41 3.95
C LEU A 44 -1.03 -26.80 4.56
N SER A 45 0.06 -27.57 4.70
CA SER A 45 1.33 -27.04 5.23
C SER A 45 2.02 -26.04 4.29
N GLN A 46 1.63 -26.02 3.01
CA GLN A 46 2.08 -25.00 2.05
C GLN A 46 1.07 -23.85 1.92
N LEU A 47 -0.09 -23.92 2.57
CA LEU A 47 -1.14 -22.91 2.47
C LEU A 47 -1.33 -22.13 3.76
N LEU A 48 -1.12 -22.79 4.91
CA LEU A 48 -1.41 -22.27 6.23
C LEU A 48 -0.14 -22.29 7.07
N TYR A 49 0.24 -21.11 7.57
CA TYR A 49 1.42 -20.92 8.40
C TYR A 49 0.96 -20.38 9.75
N LEU A 50 1.08 -21.22 10.77
CA LEU A 50 0.78 -20.86 12.17
C LEU A 50 2.01 -20.21 12.81
N ALA A 51 1.82 -19.48 13.91
CA ALA A 51 2.92 -18.75 14.57
C ALA A 51 4.09 -19.65 15.02
N ASP A 52 3.86 -20.94 15.26
CA ASP A 52 4.85 -21.96 15.62
C ASP A 52 5.48 -22.66 14.41
N SER A 53 4.99 -22.41 13.19
CA SER A 53 5.54 -22.96 11.96
C SER A 53 6.92 -22.36 11.66
N PRO A 54 7.92 -23.15 11.23
CA PRO A 54 9.28 -22.68 10.99
C PRO A 54 9.34 -21.55 9.94
N ASP A 55 8.45 -21.60 8.94
CA ASP A 55 8.41 -20.63 7.83
C ASP A 55 7.53 -19.40 8.12
N TYR A 56 6.85 -19.34 9.26
CA TYR A 56 5.93 -18.23 9.56
C TYR A 56 6.66 -16.89 9.58
N SER A 57 7.80 -16.83 10.27
CA SER A 57 8.55 -15.57 10.41
C SER A 57 9.16 -15.15 9.07
N SER A 58 9.78 -16.08 8.35
CA SER A 58 10.38 -15.76 7.03
C SER A 58 9.32 -15.24 6.06
N LEU A 59 8.14 -15.89 5.99
CA LEU A 59 7.02 -15.45 5.17
C LEU A 59 6.44 -14.10 5.63
N LEU A 60 6.28 -13.89 6.94
CA LEU A 60 5.78 -12.62 7.45
C LEU A 60 6.73 -11.46 7.09
N PHE A 61 8.05 -11.64 7.24
CA PHE A 61 9.02 -10.58 7.04
C PHE A 61 9.48 -10.40 5.58
N SER A 62 9.24 -11.38 4.70
CA SER A 62 9.69 -11.36 3.29
C SER A 62 9.24 -10.11 2.54
N SER A 63 7.98 -9.68 2.75
CA SER A 63 7.37 -8.53 2.06
C SER A 63 6.96 -7.39 2.99
N ILE A 64 7.47 -7.35 4.23
CA ILE A 64 7.39 -6.13 5.04
C ILE A 64 8.40 -5.12 4.49
N GLN A 65 7.90 -4.07 3.84
CA GLN A 65 8.74 -3.06 3.19
C GLN A 65 9.12 -1.91 4.13
N ASN A 66 8.27 -1.61 5.12
CA ASN A 66 8.54 -0.56 6.10
C ASN A 66 8.98 -1.15 7.44
N LEU A 67 10.27 -0.99 7.76
CA LEU A 67 10.89 -1.59 8.95
C LEU A 67 10.34 -1.05 10.28
N ARG A 68 9.64 0.11 10.28
CA ARG A 68 8.93 0.62 11.48
C ARG A 68 7.95 -0.39 12.06
N PHE A 69 7.46 -1.30 11.22
CA PHE A 69 6.46 -2.30 11.57
C PHE A 69 7.02 -3.73 11.54
N ALA A 70 8.34 -3.87 11.48
CA ALA A 70 9.02 -5.17 11.51
C ALA A 70 9.46 -5.59 12.93
N SER A 71 9.05 -4.86 13.98
CA SER A 71 9.46 -5.17 15.36
C SER A 71 8.68 -6.34 15.97
N SER A 72 9.18 -6.86 17.09
CA SER A 72 8.46 -7.82 17.94
C SER A 72 7.21 -7.23 18.60
N GLU A 73 7.21 -5.92 18.85
CA GLU A 73 6.09 -5.18 19.46
C GLU A 73 4.90 -4.97 18.53
N THR A 74 5.12 -5.06 17.20
CA THR A 74 4.06 -4.91 16.22
C THR A 74 3.12 -6.13 16.27
N PRO A 75 1.80 -5.95 16.44
CA PRO A 75 0.85 -7.06 16.45
C PRO A 75 0.97 -7.93 15.20
N LYS A 76 1.12 -9.24 15.42
CA LYS A 76 1.35 -10.24 14.37
C LYS A 76 0.05 -11.00 14.06
N PRO A 77 -0.13 -11.50 12.82
CA PRO A 77 -1.31 -12.28 12.49
C PRO A 77 -1.34 -13.59 13.30
N LEU A 78 -2.53 -14.04 13.67
CA LEU A 78 -2.75 -15.35 14.28
C LEU A 78 -2.20 -16.49 13.39
N LEU A 79 -2.41 -16.35 12.08
CA LEU A 79 -1.91 -17.25 11.04
C LEU A 79 -1.82 -16.50 9.69
N ILE A 80 -1.02 -17.03 8.79
CA ILE A 80 -0.91 -16.58 7.40
C ILE A 80 -1.51 -17.63 6.48
N VAL A 81 -2.39 -17.19 5.58
CA VAL A 81 -2.90 -18.00 4.47
C VAL A 81 -2.22 -17.53 3.19
N ALA A 82 -1.49 -18.41 2.51
CA ALA A 82 -0.83 -18.14 1.24
C ALA A 82 -1.53 -18.91 0.10
N PRO A 83 -2.69 -18.43 -0.39
CA PRO A 83 -3.49 -19.12 -1.40
C PRO A 83 -2.72 -19.29 -2.71
N ALA A 84 -2.86 -20.45 -3.32
CA ALA A 84 -2.35 -20.76 -4.66
C ALA A 84 -3.44 -20.65 -5.75
N ASP A 85 -4.71 -20.47 -5.36
CA ASP A 85 -5.83 -20.26 -6.28
C ASP A 85 -6.93 -19.38 -5.65
N GLU A 86 -7.91 -19.00 -6.47
CA GLU A 86 -9.03 -18.14 -6.09
C GLU A 86 -9.99 -18.80 -5.08
N PHE A 87 -10.14 -20.13 -5.12
CA PHE A 87 -11.04 -20.85 -4.21
C PHE A 87 -10.50 -20.85 -2.78
N GLN A 88 -9.18 -20.88 -2.63
CA GLN A 88 -8.53 -20.74 -1.33
C GLN A 88 -8.71 -19.33 -0.75
N VAL A 89 -8.74 -18.29 -1.58
CA VAL A 89 -9.11 -16.92 -1.15
C VAL A 89 -10.56 -16.90 -0.64
N GLN A 90 -11.49 -17.50 -1.39
CA GLN A 90 -12.90 -17.61 -0.98
C GLN A 90 -13.04 -18.33 0.36
N ALA A 91 -12.37 -19.47 0.53
CA ALA A 91 -12.35 -20.24 1.76
C ALA A 91 -11.83 -19.40 2.95
N SER A 92 -10.75 -18.64 2.76
CA SER A 92 -10.24 -17.73 3.80
C SER A 92 -11.27 -16.70 4.22
N VAL A 93 -11.94 -16.04 3.26
CA VAL A 93 -12.97 -15.03 3.55
C VAL A 93 -14.16 -15.65 4.29
N ILE A 94 -14.67 -16.78 3.83
CA ILE A 94 -15.79 -17.49 4.44
C ILE A 94 -15.48 -17.87 5.89
N CYS A 95 -14.31 -18.46 6.13
CA CYS A 95 -13.92 -18.93 7.45
C CYS A 95 -13.58 -17.79 8.40
N CYS A 96 -12.88 -16.76 7.93
CA CYS A 96 -12.65 -15.56 8.74
C CYS A 96 -13.98 -14.92 9.17
N ARG A 97 -14.93 -14.77 8.23
CA ARG A 97 -16.24 -14.18 8.54
C ARG A 97 -17.06 -15.03 9.50
N SER A 98 -17.09 -16.35 9.31
CA SER A 98 -17.87 -17.28 10.13
C SER A 98 -17.38 -17.34 11.58
N HIS A 99 -16.10 -17.05 11.81
CA HIS A 99 -15.48 -17.07 13.13
C HIS A 99 -15.14 -15.66 13.67
N GLY A 100 -15.62 -14.59 13.01
CA GLY A 100 -15.39 -13.22 13.47
C GLY A 100 -13.93 -12.78 13.46
N LEU A 101 -13.08 -13.42 12.64
CA LEU A 101 -11.66 -13.10 12.52
C LEU A 101 -11.45 -11.98 11.49
N PRO A 102 -10.87 -10.83 11.89
CA PRO A 102 -10.48 -9.80 10.94
C PRO A 102 -9.44 -10.34 9.95
N ILE A 103 -9.55 -9.91 8.70
CA ILE A 103 -8.63 -10.31 7.62
C ILE A 103 -7.83 -9.11 7.11
N ARG A 104 -6.54 -9.29 6.87
CA ARG A 104 -5.67 -8.33 6.17
C ARG A 104 -5.14 -9.00 4.91
N ALA A 105 -5.34 -8.37 3.76
CA ALA A 105 -4.78 -8.84 2.51
C ALA A 105 -3.44 -8.16 2.24
N ARG A 106 -2.43 -8.93 1.84
CA ARG A 106 -1.12 -8.44 1.42
C ARG A 106 -0.80 -8.93 0.02
N SER A 107 -0.34 -7.99 -0.81
CA SER A 107 0.30 -8.24 -2.10
C SER A 107 1.81 -7.95 -1.94
N GLY A 108 2.32 -6.84 -2.50
CA GLY A 108 3.73 -6.45 -2.36
C GLY A 108 4.16 -5.88 -0.99
N GLY A 109 3.20 -5.60 -0.09
CA GLY A 109 3.48 -5.15 1.29
C GLY A 109 4.05 -3.73 1.44
N HIS A 110 3.81 -2.85 0.46
CA HIS A 110 4.24 -1.44 0.45
C HIS A 110 3.29 -0.46 1.20
N ASP A 111 2.37 -0.94 2.03
CA ASP A 111 1.49 -0.02 2.79
C ASP A 111 2.33 0.84 3.76
N TYR A 112 2.25 2.16 3.60
CA TYR A 112 3.08 3.14 4.34
C TYR A 112 2.88 3.09 5.86
N GLU A 113 1.76 2.53 6.32
CA GLU A 113 1.41 2.38 7.73
C GLU A 113 1.27 0.90 8.13
N GLY A 114 1.73 -0.02 7.27
CA GLY A 114 1.76 -1.46 7.49
C GLY A 114 0.38 -2.14 7.53
N LEU A 115 -0.70 -1.47 7.09
CA LEU A 115 -2.06 -1.96 7.29
C LEU A 115 -2.39 -3.25 6.52
N SER A 116 -1.56 -3.67 5.58
CA SER A 116 -1.67 -4.97 4.90
C SER A 116 -1.21 -6.15 5.75
N TYR A 117 -0.46 -5.93 6.84
CA TYR A 117 0.15 -7.01 7.64
C TYR A 117 0.16 -6.74 9.15
N ARG A 118 -0.45 -5.64 9.61
CA ARG A 118 -0.68 -5.34 11.04
C ARG A 118 -2.11 -4.81 11.26
N SER A 119 -2.55 -4.82 12.52
CA SER A 119 -3.76 -4.11 12.95
C SER A 119 -3.59 -3.45 14.32
N GLU A 120 -4.20 -2.28 14.49
CA GLU A 120 -4.38 -1.60 15.78
C GLU A 120 -5.78 -1.85 16.36
N LYS A 121 -6.73 -2.28 15.52
CA LYS A 121 -8.11 -2.56 15.92
C LYS A 121 -8.27 -3.92 16.60
N SER A 122 -7.42 -4.89 16.25
CA SER A 122 -7.44 -6.24 16.82
C SER A 122 -6.03 -6.78 17.00
N SER A 123 -5.77 -7.41 18.13
CA SER A 123 -4.54 -8.16 18.39
C SER A 123 -4.54 -9.54 17.71
N SER A 124 -5.70 -10.02 17.24
CA SER A 124 -5.86 -11.29 16.53
C SER A 124 -6.49 -11.04 15.15
N PHE A 125 -5.80 -11.42 14.09
CA PHE A 125 -6.26 -11.29 12.70
C PHE A 125 -5.57 -12.32 11.81
N VAL A 126 -6.16 -12.62 10.66
CA VAL A 126 -5.58 -13.50 9.64
C VAL A 126 -4.94 -12.66 8.54
N LEU A 127 -3.71 -13.01 8.17
CA LEU A 127 -3.05 -12.44 7.00
C LEU A 127 -3.32 -13.32 5.78
N LEU A 128 -3.92 -12.75 4.74
CA LEU A 128 -4.08 -13.38 3.43
C LEU A 128 -2.97 -12.84 2.51
N ASP A 129 -1.95 -13.66 2.27
CA ASP A 129 -0.78 -13.30 1.46
C ASP A 129 -0.92 -13.80 0.02
N LEU A 130 -1.15 -12.86 -0.90
CA LEU A 130 -1.44 -13.14 -2.30
C LEU A 130 -0.19 -13.42 -3.13
N GLU A 131 1.01 -13.48 -2.53
CA GLU A 131 2.29 -13.63 -3.25
C GLU A 131 2.30 -14.74 -4.32
N LYS A 132 1.60 -15.86 -4.09
CA LYS A 132 1.56 -16.98 -5.03
C LYS A 132 0.62 -16.75 -6.23
N LEU A 133 -0.35 -15.84 -6.11
CA LEU A 133 -1.26 -15.41 -7.18
C LEU A 133 -0.61 -14.25 -7.96
N ARG A 134 0.40 -14.55 -8.78
CA ARG A 134 1.23 -13.55 -9.48
C ARG A 134 1.41 -13.83 -10.99
N SER A 135 0.55 -14.64 -11.58
CA SER A 135 0.52 -14.87 -13.02
C SER A 135 0.28 -13.56 -13.78
N VAL A 136 1.00 -13.41 -14.89
CA VAL A 136 0.85 -12.28 -15.81
C VAL A 136 0.75 -12.84 -17.22
N THR A 137 -0.42 -12.66 -17.84
CA THR A 137 -0.69 -13.05 -19.22
C THR A 137 -0.95 -11.80 -20.05
N VAL A 138 -0.15 -11.58 -21.08
CA VAL A 138 -0.25 -10.41 -21.94
C VAL A 138 -0.75 -10.82 -23.32
N ASP A 139 -1.86 -10.20 -23.73
CA ASP A 139 -2.41 -10.28 -25.09
C ASP A 139 -2.05 -8.99 -25.83
N VAL A 140 -1.06 -9.11 -26.71
CA VAL A 140 -0.54 -7.98 -27.46
C VAL A 140 -1.46 -7.55 -28.60
N GLU A 141 -2.21 -8.49 -29.17
CA GLU A 141 -3.11 -8.23 -30.30
C GLU A 141 -4.24 -7.27 -29.89
N HIS A 142 -4.75 -7.46 -28.67
CA HIS A 142 -5.83 -6.64 -28.12
C HIS A 142 -5.34 -5.53 -27.17
N GLY A 143 -4.04 -5.46 -26.89
CA GLY A 143 -3.46 -4.45 -25.99
C GLY A 143 -3.94 -4.61 -24.53
N VAL A 144 -4.18 -5.84 -24.08
CA VAL A 144 -4.69 -6.13 -22.72
C VAL A 144 -3.77 -7.12 -21.99
N ALA A 145 -3.77 -7.05 -20.66
CA ALA A 145 -3.06 -8.01 -19.82
C ALA A 145 -3.94 -8.45 -18.64
N TRP A 146 -3.89 -9.74 -18.33
CA TRP A 146 -4.44 -10.32 -17.11
C TRP A 146 -3.31 -10.46 -16.08
N VAL A 147 -3.47 -9.79 -14.94
CA VAL A 147 -2.44 -9.65 -13.91
C VAL A 147 -3.05 -10.05 -12.58
N GLU A 148 -2.54 -11.13 -11.97
CA GLU A 148 -3.01 -11.54 -10.65
C GLU A 148 -2.54 -10.59 -9.55
N ALA A 149 -3.31 -10.51 -8.46
CA ALA A 149 -3.17 -9.45 -7.45
C ALA A 149 -1.86 -9.46 -6.66
N GLY A 150 -1.16 -10.60 -6.63
CA GLY A 150 0.16 -10.76 -6.01
C GLY A 150 1.34 -10.40 -6.89
N ALA A 151 1.13 -10.10 -8.18
CA ALA A 151 2.19 -9.68 -9.08
C ALA A 151 2.71 -8.27 -8.73
N THR A 152 4.01 -8.05 -8.84
CA THR A 152 4.63 -6.73 -8.68
C THR A 152 4.59 -5.95 -9.98
N LEU A 153 4.75 -4.61 -9.90
CA LEU A 153 4.88 -3.78 -11.10
C LEU A 153 6.08 -4.20 -11.96
N GLY A 154 7.20 -4.59 -11.34
CA GLY A 154 8.37 -5.06 -12.07
C GLY A 154 8.12 -6.36 -12.84
N GLU A 155 7.38 -7.32 -12.27
CA GLU A 155 6.94 -8.53 -12.97
C GLU A 155 6.02 -8.20 -14.17
N LEU A 156 5.10 -7.26 -14.01
CA LEU A 156 4.25 -6.77 -15.12
C LEU A 156 5.08 -6.08 -16.21
N TYR A 157 5.96 -5.14 -15.84
CA TYR A 157 6.79 -4.39 -16.79
C TYR A 157 7.68 -5.33 -17.59
N TYR A 158 8.33 -6.27 -16.91
CA TYR A 158 9.14 -7.29 -17.57
C TYR A 158 8.32 -8.12 -18.56
N LYS A 159 7.11 -8.57 -18.19
CA LYS A 159 6.24 -9.38 -19.06
C LYS A 159 5.69 -8.60 -20.25
N VAL A 160 5.33 -7.34 -20.07
CA VAL A 160 4.96 -6.44 -21.18
C VAL A 160 6.15 -6.22 -22.09
N ALA A 161 7.33 -5.95 -21.56
CA ALA A 161 8.55 -5.74 -22.35
C ALA A 161 8.99 -7.00 -23.12
N GLU A 162 8.95 -8.17 -22.48
CA GLU A 162 9.25 -9.48 -23.08
C GLU A 162 8.37 -9.76 -24.33
N LYS A 163 7.13 -9.28 -24.30
CA LYS A 163 6.18 -9.39 -25.42
C LYS A 163 6.29 -8.24 -26.42
N TRP A 164 6.55 -7.03 -25.93
CA TRP A 164 6.80 -5.82 -26.71
C TRP A 164 8.01 -6.00 -27.62
N GLN A 165 9.16 -6.49 -27.12
CA GLN A 165 10.37 -6.70 -27.95
C GLN A 165 10.11 -7.57 -29.19
N ASN A 166 9.12 -8.48 -29.13
CA ASN A 166 8.78 -9.41 -30.22
C ASN A 166 7.69 -8.88 -31.17
N THR A 167 6.98 -7.81 -30.79
CA THR A 167 5.78 -7.32 -31.51
C THR A 167 5.84 -5.82 -31.85
N ALA A 168 6.67 -5.04 -31.16
CA ALA A 168 6.71 -3.58 -31.22
C ALA A 168 6.98 -3.01 -32.62
N HIS A 169 7.80 -3.69 -33.42
CA HIS A 169 8.05 -3.31 -34.82
C HIS A 169 6.81 -3.46 -35.74
N LYS A 170 5.66 -3.87 -35.19
CA LYS A 170 4.38 -4.05 -35.87
C LYS A 170 3.22 -3.27 -35.23
N LEU A 171 3.46 -2.49 -34.18
CA LEU A 171 2.42 -1.80 -33.40
C LEU A 171 2.38 -0.29 -33.69
N HIS A 172 1.19 0.30 -33.53
CA HIS A 172 0.88 1.71 -33.78
C HIS A 172 1.50 2.66 -32.72
N GLU A 173 1.65 3.94 -33.07
CA GLU A 173 2.59 4.92 -32.48
C GLU A 173 2.22 5.48 -31.08
N ASP A 174 1.13 5.04 -30.44
CA ASP A 174 0.51 5.77 -29.31
C ASP A 174 0.67 5.10 -27.91
N LEU A 175 1.86 4.59 -27.55
CA LEU A 175 2.05 3.88 -26.27
C LEU A 175 2.95 4.61 -25.24
N LEU A 176 2.46 4.82 -24.00
CA LEU A 176 3.10 5.58 -22.92
C LEU A 176 3.07 4.86 -21.55
N LEU A 177 4.16 4.91 -20.76
CA LEU A 177 4.25 4.41 -19.37
C LEU A 177 5.35 5.15 -18.53
N ARG A 178 5.12 5.32 -17.22
CA ARG A 178 5.64 6.34 -16.23
C ARG A 178 6.95 5.97 -15.44
N VAL A 179 7.62 6.98 -14.82
CA VAL A 179 8.94 6.98 -14.10
C VAL A 179 8.90 7.64 -12.69
N ASP A 180 9.82 7.25 -11.76
CA ASP A 180 10.11 7.81 -10.42
C ASP A 180 11.62 8.14 -10.17
N ILE A 181 11.95 8.94 -9.14
CA ILE A 181 13.26 9.62 -8.88
C ILE A 181 13.93 9.17 -7.56
N VAL A 182 15.24 8.85 -7.57
CA VAL A 182 16.10 8.55 -6.38
C VAL A 182 17.35 9.44 -6.20
N HIS A 183 17.92 9.44 -4.98
CA HIS A 183 19.08 10.23 -4.47
C HIS A 183 20.42 10.04 -5.22
N VAL A 184 21.27 11.07 -5.24
CA VAL A 184 22.67 11.03 -5.76
C VAL A 184 23.67 11.34 -4.64
N ASN A 185 24.72 10.54 -4.52
CA ASN A 185 25.88 10.80 -3.65
C ASN A 185 27.07 11.28 -4.50
N ARG A 186 27.81 12.30 -4.04
CA ARG A 186 29.13 12.65 -4.59
C ARG A 186 30.15 12.93 -3.48
N GLY A 187 30.96 11.92 -3.14
CA GLY A 187 32.05 12.03 -2.16
C GLY A 187 31.58 12.24 -0.71
N ASP A 188 32.37 12.98 0.08
CA ASP A 188 32.21 13.14 1.54
C ASP A 188 31.37 14.36 1.99
N ARG A 189 30.77 15.14 1.08
CA ARG A 189 29.93 16.30 1.43
C ARG A 189 28.53 16.18 0.83
N ARG A 190 27.52 16.08 1.70
CA ARG A 190 26.12 15.92 1.33
C ARG A 190 25.44 17.29 1.28
N VAL A 191 24.98 17.68 0.10
CA VAL A 191 24.27 18.94 -0.17
C VAL A 191 22.85 18.56 -0.62
N VAL A 192 21.83 19.32 -0.21
CA VAL A 192 20.48 19.20 -0.79
C VAL A 192 20.60 19.60 -2.25
N GLU A 193 20.08 18.79 -3.18
CA GLU A 193 20.17 19.04 -4.62
C GLU A 193 18.79 18.81 -5.25
N ALA A 194 18.38 19.72 -6.14
CA ALA A 194 17.18 19.53 -6.94
C ALA A 194 17.55 18.72 -8.20
N ALA A 195 17.23 17.43 -8.21
CA ALA A 195 17.43 16.57 -9.38
C ALA A 195 16.17 16.59 -10.27
N PHE A 196 16.32 16.99 -11.52
CA PHE A 196 15.26 16.93 -12.53
C PHE A 196 15.48 15.68 -13.39
N LYS A 197 14.69 14.63 -13.15
CA LYS A 197 14.65 13.44 -14.00
C LYS A 197 13.40 13.48 -14.86
N SER A 198 13.52 13.06 -16.12
CA SER A 198 12.40 13.07 -17.06
C SER A 198 12.38 11.80 -17.89
N LEU A 199 11.18 11.44 -18.33
CA LEU A 199 10.95 10.50 -19.43
C LEU A 199 10.31 11.28 -20.56
N PHE A 200 10.96 11.30 -21.71
CA PHE A 200 10.42 11.87 -22.94
C PHE A 200 10.17 10.73 -23.93
N LEU A 201 8.92 10.62 -24.40
CA LEU A 201 8.57 9.63 -25.41
C LEU A 201 8.90 10.18 -26.79
N GLY A 202 10.17 10.05 -27.14
CA GLY A 202 10.71 10.51 -28.41
C GLY A 202 12.23 10.55 -28.33
N HIS A 203 12.83 11.19 -29.33
CA HIS A 203 14.28 11.35 -29.40
C HIS A 203 14.76 12.57 -28.60
N CYS A 204 16.04 12.55 -28.20
CA CYS A 204 16.67 13.65 -27.48
C CYS A 204 16.57 14.98 -28.24
N ASP A 205 16.60 14.97 -29.57
CA ASP A 205 16.44 16.18 -30.38
C ASP A 205 15.10 16.87 -30.12
N GLY A 206 14.02 16.08 -30.04
CA GLY A 206 12.68 16.56 -29.71
C GLY A 206 12.62 17.08 -28.28
N LEU A 207 13.25 16.38 -27.33
CA LEU A 207 13.35 16.83 -25.93
C LEU A 207 14.07 18.18 -25.85
N LEU A 208 15.24 18.32 -26.48
CA LEU A 208 16.04 19.54 -26.45
C LEU A 208 15.29 20.72 -27.07
N GLN A 209 14.57 20.50 -28.18
CA GLN A 209 13.72 21.52 -28.77
C GLN A 209 12.62 21.96 -27.79
N HIS A 210 11.87 21.01 -27.23
CA HIS A 210 10.80 21.33 -26.30
C HIS A 210 11.30 22.04 -25.04
N MET A 211 12.43 21.60 -24.49
CA MET A 211 13.04 22.23 -23.31
C MET A 211 13.58 23.62 -23.63
N GLY A 212 14.20 23.82 -24.80
CA GLY A 212 14.63 25.15 -25.26
C GLY A 212 13.47 26.13 -25.44
N GLU A 213 12.31 25.65 -25.91
CA GLU A 213 11.11 26.48 -26.11
C GLU A 213 10.34 26.74 -24.81
N ARG A 214 10.21 25.74 -23.93
CA ARG A 214 9.27 25.76 -22.80
C ARG A 214 9.92 25.93 -21.44
N PHE A 215 11.18 25.53 -21.28
CA PHE A 215 11.91 25.65 -20.02
C PHE A 215 13.43 25.86 -20.23
N PRO A 216 13.84 26.90 -20.98
CA PRO A 216 15.26 27.10 -21.32
C PRO A 216 16.15 27.33 -20.10
N ALA A 217 15.59 27.80 -18.98
CA ALA A 217 16.32 28.04 -17.74
C ALA A 217 16.89 26.78 -17.09
N LEU A 218 16.37 25.58 -17.41
CA LEU A 218 16.96 24.32 -16.92
C LEU A 218 18.30 24.00 -17.62
N GLY A 219 18.52 24.54 -18.83
CA GLY A 219 19.79 24.42 -19.53
C GLY A 219 20.14 22.99 -19.97
N VAL A 220 19.13 22.17 -20.31
CA VAL A 220 19.34 20.78 -20.74
C VAL A 220 20.20 20.72 -22.00
N GLU A 221 21.28 19.96 -21.95
CA GLU A 221 22.17 19.71 -23.08
C GLU A 221 22.03 18.27 -23.59
N ARG A 222 22.58 17.99 -24.79
CA ARG A 222 22.53 16.65 -25.38
C ARG A 222 23.18 15.59 -24.50
N ASN A 223 24.23 15.94 -23.75
CA ASN A 223 24.93 15.01 -22.86
C ASN A 223 24.10 14.62 -21.63
N ASP A 224 23.03 15.35 -21.32
CA ASP A 224 22.09 15.03 -20.23
C ASP A 224 21.01 14.04 -20.68
N CYS A 225 20.84 13.84 -22.00
CA CYS A 225 19.94 12.83 -22.54
C CYS A 225 20.58 11.44 -22.57
N ARG A 226 19.79 10.42 -22.23
CA ARG A 226 20.13 9.03 -22.55
C ARG A 226 18.95 8.38 -23.27
N GLU A 227 19.07 8.20 -24.58
CA GLU A 227 18.08 7.42 -25.34
C GLU A 227 18.21 5.94 -24.99
N MET A 228 17.08 5.31 -24.71
CA MET A 228 17.01 3.90 -24.32
C MET A 228 15.63 3.35 -24.65
N SER A 229 15.48 2.03 -24.63
CA SER A 229 14.14 1.43 -24.80
C SER A 229 13.25 1.77 -23.61
N TRP A 230 11.93 1.60 -23.76
CA TRP A 230 11.01 1.85 -22.66
C TRP A 230 11.32 0.99 -21.42
N ILE A 231 11.69 -0.28 -21.60
CA ILE A 231 12.00 -1.18 -20.48
C ILE A 231 13.31 -0.79 -19.77
N ASP A 232 14.32 -0.35 -20.52
CA ASP A 232 15.55 0.17 -19.93
C ASP A 232 15.28 1.45 -19.14
N SER A 233 14.30 2.26 -19.56
CA SER A 233 13.88 3.44 -18.80
C SER A 233 13.23 3.07 -17.46
N ALA A 234 12.53 1.93 -17.40
CA ALA A 234 11.99 1.41 -16.15
C ALA A 234 13.10 0.88 -15.23
N VAL A 235 14.11 0.21 -15.77
CA VAL A 235 15.32 -0.22 -15.03
C VAL A 235 16.06 0.99 -14.46
N TYR A 236 16.29 2.01 -15.30
CA TYR A 236 16.92 3.27 -14.90
C TYR A 236 16.11 4.00 -13.82
N ALA A 237 14.78 4.06 -13.96
CA ALA A 237 13.88 4.65 -12.99
C ALA A 237 13.88 3.92 -11.65
N ALA A 238 14.06 2.60 -11.65
CA ALA A 238 14.20 1.79 -10.44
C ALA A 238 15.56 2.00 -9.72
N GLY A 239 16.43 2.85 -10.25
CA GLY A 239 17.73 3.21 -9.66
C GLY A 239 18.90 2.35 -10.15
N TYR A 240 18.67 1.45 -11.12
CA TYR A 240 19.70 0.60 -11.72
C TYR A 240 20.30 1.30 -12.93
N THR A 241 21.50 1.88 -12.77
CA THR A 241 22.11 2.77 -13.76
C THR A 241 23.35 2.18 -14.45
N ASN A 242 23.82 1.01 -14.03
CA ASN A 242 25.08 0.39 -14.47
C ASN A 242 24.90 -0.59 -15.64
N GLY A 243 23.75 -0.56 -16.32
CA GLY A 243 23.45 -1.43 -17.45
C GLY A 243 22.96 -2.81 -17.03
N GLU A 244 22.34 -2.90 -15.86
CA GLU A 244 21.63 -4.08 -15.41
C GLU A 244 20.53 -4.46 -16.43
N PRO A 245 20.32 -5.76 -16.68
CA PRO A 245 19.35 -6.18 -17.68
C PRO A 245 17.92 -6.16 -17.08
N ALA A 246 16.90 -6.14 -17.95
CA ALA A 246 15.49 -5.95 -17.54
C ALA A 246 14.97 -6.97 -16.53
N GLU A 247 15.56 -8.16 -16.47
CA GLU A 247 15.27 -9.23 -15.51
C GLU A 247 15.43 -8.77 -14.05
N ILE A 248 16.21 -7.71 -13.80
CA ILE A 248 16.35 -7.17 -12.44
C ILE A 248 15.00 -6.70 -11.87
N LEU A 249 14.06 -6.27 -12.73
CA LEU A 249 12.73 -5.82 -12.33
C LEU A 249 11.87 -6.94 -11.74
N VAL A 250 12.17 -8.23 -12.02
CA VAL A 250 11.42 -9.35 -11.44
C VAL A 250 11.97 -9.81 -10.08
N ASN A 251 13.09 -9.23 -9.62
CA ASN A 251 13.69 -9.60 -8.35
C ASN A 251 13.03 -8.87 -7.17
N ARG A 252 12.41 -9.64 -6.27
CA ARG A 252 11.70 -9.14 -5.09
C ARG A 252 12.60 -8.88 -3.87
N GLU A 253 13.84 -9.34 -3.88
CA GLU A 253 14.74 -9.35 -2.71
C GLU A 253 15.77 -8.22 -2.73
N LEU A 254 16.04 -7.62 -3.89
CA LEU A 254 17.13 -6.65 -4.05
C LEU A 254 16.81 -5.23 -3.55
N GLN A 255 15.56 -4.94 -3.23
CA GLN A 255 15.16 -3.61 -2.77
C GLN A 255 15.53 -3.43 -1.29
N PRO A 256 16.38 -2.45 -0.93
CA PRO A 256 16.71 -2.20 0.47
C PRO A 256 15.45 -1.80 1.22
N LYS A 257 15.22 -2.44 2.37
CA LYS A 257 14.15 -2.10 3.29
C LYS A 257 14.68 -1.10 4.30
N ASP A 258 14.00 0.03 4.43
CA ASP A 258 14.36 1.09 5.37
C ASP A 258 13.16 1.39 6.27
N PHE A 259 13.43 2.00 7.43
CA PHE A 259 12.38 2.64 8.20
C PHE A 259 11.90 3.86 7.42
N ASN A 260 10.59 4.00 7.21
CA ASN A 260 10.10 5.12 6.42
C ASN A 260 8.80 5.73 6.98
N LYS A 261 8.67 7.04 6.84
CA LYS A 261 7.39 7.75 7.04
C LYS A 261 7.17 8.65 5.84
N GLY A 262 6.01 8.51 5.21
CA GLY A 262 5.56 9.36 4.13
C GLY A 262 4.36 10.21 4.50
N LYS A 263 4.23 11.37 3.84
CA LYS A 263 3.07 12.25 3.83
C LYS A 263 2.91 12.86 2.44
N SER A 264 1.70 13.21 2.05
CA SER A 264 1.46 13.81 0.73
C SER A 264 0.58 15.04 0.76
N ASP A 265 0.81 15.91 -0.22
CA ASP A 265 0.03 17.10 -0.49
C ASP A 265 -0.16 17.29 -2.00
N TYR A 266 -1.14 18.11 -2.37
CA TYR A 266 -1.27 18.64 -3.72
C TYR A 266 -1.05 20.15 -3.71
N VAL A 267 -0.33 20.66 -4.69
CA VAL A 267 -0.14 22.10 -4.90
C VAL A 267 -1.08 22.56 -6.00
N THR A 268 -1.83 23.63 -5.75
CA THR A 268 -2.83 24.19 -6.69
C THR A 268 -2.45 25.60 -7.17
N GLU A 269 -1.53 26.26 -6.48
CA GLU A 269 -0.99 27.59 -6.82
C GLU A 269 0.54 27.56 -6.69
N PRO A 270 1.30 28.26 -7.54
CA PRO A 270 2.76 28.26 -7.43
C PRO A 270 3.25 28.76 -6.06
N ILE A 271 4.19 28.02 -5.48
CA ILE A 271 4.84 28.41 -4.22
C ILE A 271 5.75 29.62 -4.49
N PRO A 272 5.67 30.70 -3.69
CA PRO A 272 6.53 31.87 -3.88
C PRO A 272 8.00 31.53 -3.59
N VAL A 273 8.93 32.31 -4.16
CA VAL A 273 10.38 32.12 -4.00
C VAL A 273 10.80 32.06 -2.53
N SER A 274 10.26 32.95 -1.69
CA SER A 274 10.51 32.94 -0.23
C SER A 274 10.01 31.65 0.45
N GLY A 275 8.96 31.03 -0.10
CA GLY A 275 8.51 29.70 0.30
C GLY A 275 9.54 28.64 -0.02
N TRP A 276 10.10 28.64 -1.23
CA TRP A 276 11.16 27.70 -1.65
C TRP A 276 12.45 27.84 -0.85
N GLU A 277 12.89 29.07 -0.55
CA GLU A 277 14.05 29.32 0.31
C GLU A 277 13.86 28.69 1.70
N ALA A 278 12.67 28.84 2.28
CA ALA A 278 12.33 28.26 3.57
C ALA A 278 12.12 26.73 3.52
N ILE A 279 11.58 26.19 2.43
CA ILE A 279 11.50 24.73 2.17
C ILE A 279 12.92 24.13 2.17
N TRP A 280 13.83 24.76 1.42
CA TRP A 280 15.20 24.31 1.27
C TRP A 280 15.96 24.26 2.60
N ALA A 281 15.82 25.31 3.42
CA ALA A 281 16.42 25.37 4.74
C ALA A 281 15.98 24.17 5.61
N ARG A 282 14.69 23.81 5.58
CA ARG A 282 14.14 22.71 6.36
C ARG A 282 14.51 21.32 5.85
N LEU A 283 14.60 21.14 4.54
CA LEU A 283 15.14 19.90 3.95
C LEU A 283 16.60 19.70 4.38
N SER A 284 17.36 20.79 4.44
CA SER A 284 18.76 20.76 4.87
C SER A 284 18.94 20.35 6.34
N GLU A 285 17.95 20.63 7.22
CA GLU A 285 17.98 20.24 8.64
C GLU A 285 17.94 18.73 8.86
N GLU A 286 17.16 17.99 8.07
CA GLU A 286 17.07 16.53 8.15
C GLU A 286 18.23 15.85 7.42
N GLY A 287 18.78 16.54 6.41
CA GLY A 287 19.86 16.02 5.59
C GLY A 287 19.39 14.86 4.70
N ALA A 288 20.24 13.86 4.51
CA ALA A 288 20.03 12.80 3.53
C ALA A 288 18.87 11.84 3.86
N THR A 289 18.30 11.90 5.07
CA THR A 289 17.15 11.06 5.45
C THR A 289 15.82 11.68 5.08
N GLY A 290 15.77 12.98 4.74
CA GLY A 290 14.56 13.68 4.34
C GLY A 290 14.55 13.99 2.84
N SER A 291 13.42 13.75 2.18
CA SER A 291 13.22 14.07 0.78
C SER A 291 11.80 14.58 0.48
N MET A 292 11.70 15.31 -0.63
CA MET A 292 10.46 15.86 -1.14
C MET A 292 10.41 15.58 -2.64
N HIS A 293 9.61 14.60 -3.04
CA HIS A 293 9.40 14.22 -4.43
C HIS A 293 8.20 14.98 -4.97
N MET A 294 8.31 15.50 -6.20
CA MET A 294 7.30 16.33 -6.82
C MET A 294 7.00 15.82 -8.22
N ASP A 295 5.79 15.32 -8.44
CA ASP A 295 5.38 14.84 -9.76
C ASP A 295 4.39 15.83 -10.39
N PRO A 296 4.63 16.28 -11.64
CA PRO A 296 3.75 17.22 -12.32
C PRO A 296 2.38 16.60 -12.62
N TRP A 297 1.34 17.39 -12.38
CA TRP A 297 -0.02 17.15 -12.87
C TRP A 297 -0.24 17.91 -14.19
N GLY A 298 -1.46 17.88 -14.71
CA GLY A 298 -1.78 18.44 -16.02
C GLY A 298 -2.01 17.35 -17.06
N GLY A 299 -1.91 17.71 -18.35
CA GLY A 299 -2.13 16.80 -19.47
C GLY A 299 -3.38 15.94 -19.29
N ARG A 300 -3.23 14.63 -19.50
CA ARG A 300 -4.32 13.66 -19.37
C ARG A 300 -5.01 13.68 -18.00
N MET A 301 -4.29 13.99 -16.92
CA MET A 301 -4.87 14.05 -15.58
C MET A 301 -5.86 15.21 -15.41
N SER A 302 -5.79 16.25 -16.24
CA SER A 302 -6.74 17.39 -16.22
C SER A 302 -7.97 17.20 -17.12
N GLU A 303 -7.93 16.22 -18.02
CA GLU A 303 -9.05 15.91 -18.94
C GLU A 303 -10.09 15.00 -18.29
N ILE A 304 -9.68 14.20 -17.30
CA ILE A 304 -10.54 13.24 -16.61
C ILE A 304 -11.33 13.97 -15.52
N SER A 305 -12.65 13.77 -15.48
CA SER A 305 -13.53 14.32 -14.41
C SER A 305 -13.12 13.81 -13.02
N GLU A 306 -13.21 14.66 -12.00
CA GLU A 306 -12.93 14.29 -10.60
C GLU A 306 -13.83 13.15 -10.11
N SER A 307 -15.05 13.03 -10.65
CA SER A 307 -16.03 12.00 -10.28
C SER A 307 -15.98 10.75 -11.16
N ASN A 308 -15.11 10.70 -12.17
CA ASN A 308 -15.03 9.57 -13.11
C ASN A 308 -14.63 8.26 -12.42
N ILE A 309 -13.72 8.35 -11.44
CA ILE A 309 -13.29 7.24 -10.57
C ILE A 309 -13.08 7.79 -9.16
N PRO A 310 -12.91 6.94 -8.11
CA PRO A 310 -12.75 7.41 -6.73
C PRO A 310 -11.63 8.43 -6.51
N PHE A 311 -10.53 8.33 -7.26
CA PHE A 311 -9.40 9.26 -7.21
C PHE A 311 -9.79 10.64 -7.80
N PRO A 312 -9.90 11.70 -6.97
CA PRO A 312 -10.52 12.96 -7.37
C PRO A 312 -9.52 14.02 -7.83
N HIS A 313 -8.22 13.84 -7.63
CA HIS A 313 -7.24 14.92 -7.79
C HIS A 313 -6.86 15.10 -9.27
N ARG A 314 -7.67 15.88 -10.00
CA ARG A 314 -7.58 16.08 -11.46
C ARG A 314 -7.20 17.52 -11.80
N LYS A 315 -7.98 18.17 -12.66
CA LYS A 315 -7.82 19.57 -13.09
C LYS A 315 -7.71 20.51 -11.89
N GLY A 316 -6.78 21.46 -11.97
CA GLY A 316 -6.53 22.46 -10.92
C GLY A 316 -5.40 22.11 -9.94
N ASN A 317 -4.88 20.87 -9.98
CA ASN A 317 -3.63 20.52 -9.30
C ASN A 317 -2.46 20.75 -10.25
N LEU A 318 -1.40 21.41 -9.76
CA LEU A 318 -0.15 21.64 -10.49
C LEU A 318 0.80 20.45 -10.38
N PHE A 319 0.95 19.91 -9.17
CA PHE A 319 1.76 18.73 -8.86
C PHE A 319 1.37 18.12 -7.52
N ILE A 320 1.68 16.84 -7.34
CA ILE A 320 1.66 16.18 -6.02
C ILE A 320 3.03 16.33 -5.37
N ILE A 321 3.06 16.33 -4.04
CA ILE A 321 4.26 16.21 -3.25
C ILE A 321 4.18 14.93 -2.42
N LEU A 322 5.25 14.14 -2.42
CA LEU A 322 5.53 13.13 -1.40
C LEU A 322 6.70 13.64 -0.53
N TYR A 323 6.39 13.97 0.72
CA TYR A 323 7.41 14.10 1.76
C TYR A 323 7.76 12.71 2.27
N LEU A 324 9.04 12.39 2.33
CA LEU A 324 9.51 11.12 2.80
C LEU A 324 10.65 11.34 3.79
N SER A 325 10.59 10.64 4.93
CA SER A 325 11.73 10.47 5.82
C SER A 325 12.08 9.00 5.87
N THR A 326 13.29 8.64 5.44
CA THR A 326 13.82 7.27 5.36
C THR A 326 15.11 7.18 6.16
N TRP A 327 15.21 6.18 7.03
CA TRP A 327 16.37 6.01 7.91
C TRP A 327 16.65 4.53 8.20
N ARG A 328 17.84 4.26 8.76
CA ARG A 328 18.33 2.90 9.09
C ARG A 328 18.60 2.69 10.57
N ASP A 329 18.87 3.77 11.31
CA ASP A 329 19.15 3.68 12.73
C ASP A 329 17.91 3.23 13.50
N GLU A 330 18.06 2.13 14.25
CA GLU A 330 16.97 1.60 15.07
C GLU A 330 16.76 2.41 16.35
N GLY A 331 15.60 2.19 16.97
CA GLY A 331 15.30 2.69 18.31
C GLY A 331 14.39 3.91 18.36
N VAL A 332 13.89 4.16 19.58
CA VAL A 332 12.86 5.17 19.85
C VAL A 332 13.37 6.59 19.56
N ALA A 333 14.64 6.88 19.85
CA ALA A 333 15.23 8.20 19.62
C ALA A 333 15.29 8.55 18.12
N ALA A 334 15.78 7.62 17.28
CA ALA A 334 15.82 7.79 15.83
C ALA A 334 14.39 7.96 15.26
N SER A 335 13.48 7.06 15.64
CA SER A 335 12.07 7.14 15.22
C SER A 335 11.42 8.47 15.63
N THR A 336 11.66 8.95 16.86
CA THR A 336 11.10 10.21 17.36
C THR A 336 11.62 11.41 16.57
N LYS A 337 12.92 11.43 16.24
CA LYS A 337 13.54 12.47 15.42
C LYS A 337 12.89 12.55 14.04
N HIS A 338 12.87 11.44 13.30
CA HIS A 338 12.38 11.39 11.91
C HIS A 338 10.88 11.66 11.80
N LEU A 339 10.07 11.09 12.71
CA LEU A 339 8.64 11.39 12.80
C LEU A 339 8.40 12.86 13.20
N GLY A 340 9.21 13.40 14.10
CA GLY A 340 9.16 14.81 14.49
C GLY A 340 9.44 15.75 13.31
N TRP A 341 10.48 15.46 12.53
CA TRP A 341 10.83 16.25 11.36
C TRP A 341 9.72 16.24 10.31
N ILE A 342 9.23 15.08 9.90
CA ILE A 342 8.23 15.03 8.82
C ILE A 342 6.90 15.67 9.22
N ARG A 343 6.49 15.58 10.50
CA ARG A 343 5.36 16.33 11.04
C ARG A 343 5.59 17.83 10.97
N SER A 344 6.81 18.27 11.31
CA SER A 344 7.20 19.68 11.24
C SER A 344 7.16 20.19 9.80
N MET A 345 7.75 19.46 8.85
CA MET A 345 7.75 19.79 7.43
C MET A 345 6.33 19.85 6.86
N PHE A 346 5.51 18.84 7.15
CA PHE A 346 4.12 18.81 6.72
C PHE A 346 3.32 19.99 7.28
N ARG A 347 3.46 20.30 8.57
CA ARG A 347 2.80 21.48 9.15
C ARG A 347 3.29 22.79 8.51
N PHE A 348 4.59 22.90 8.23
CA PHE A 348 5.15 24.07 7.58
C PHE A 348 4.58 24.29 6.17
N MET A 349 4.30 23.22 5.42
CA MET A 349 3.78 23.31 4.05
C MET A 349 2.32 23.74 3.94
N THR A 350 1.59 23.81 5.06
CA THR A 350 0.15 24.16 5.10
C THR A 350 -0.27 25.39 4.26
N PRO A 351 0.44 26.54 4.25
CA PRO A 351 0.00 27.71 3.49
C PRO A 351 0.26 27.60 1.98
N TYR A 352 1.07 26.63 1.54
CA TYR A 352 1.53 26.49 0.14
C TYR A 352 0.81 25.41 -0.66
N VAL A 353 -0.06 24.64 -0.01
CA VAL A 353 -0.71 23.45 -0.58
C VAL A 353 -2.23 23.64 -0.62
N SER A 354 -2.92 22.68 -1.25
CA SER A 354 -4.37 22.64 -1.33
C SER A 354 -5.03 22.83 0.04
N LYS A 355 -6.19 23.49 0.03
CA LYS A 355 -6.96 23.84 1.22
C LYS A 355 -8.44 23.57 0.97
N ARG A 356 -9.14 23.09 2.02
CA ARG A 356 -10.58 22.78 2.01
C ARG A 356 -11.01 21.76 0.94
N PRO A 357 -10.69 20.46 1.11
CA PRO A 357 -9.81 19.90 2.14
C PRO A 357 -8.33 20.01 1.72
N ARG A 358 -7.41 19.82 2.68
CA ARG A 358 -5.99 19.62 2.36
C ARG A 358 -5.82 18.22 1.80
N ALA A 359 -5.73 18.12 0.48
CA ALA A 359 -5.74 16.86 -0.24
C ALA A 359 -4.55 15.95 0.13
N ALA A 360 -4.78 14.64 0.09
CA ALA A 360 -3.77 13.62 0.33
C ALA A 360 -3.99 12.44 -0.64
N TYR A 361 -2.96 11.65 -0.93
CA TYR A 361 -3.08 10.49 -1.79
C TYR A 361 -3.17 9.19 -0.97
N LEU A 362 -4.21 8.38 -1.24
CA LEU A 362 -4.52 7.16 -0.48
C LEU A 362 -3.34 6.17 -0.41
N ASN A 363 -2.59 6.01 -1.51
CA ASN A 363 -1.47 5.07 -1.56
C ASN A 363 -0.24 5.54 -0.76
N TYR A 364 -0.20 6.82 -0.37
CA TYR A 364 0.74 7.34 0.64
C TYR A 364 0.02 7.47 1.98
N ARG A 365 -0.50 6.33 2.45
CA ARG A 365 -1.37 6.24 3.62
C ARG A 365 -0.74 6.95 4.82
N ASP A 366 -1.54 7.78 5.49
CA ASP A 366 -1.13 8.53 6.67
C ASP A 366 -2.19 8.43 7.77
N LEU A 367 -1.89 7.65 8.82
CA LEU A 367 -2.80 7.53 9.97
C LEU A 367 -2.91 8.83 10.78
N GLU A 368 -1.97 9.77 10.60
CA GLU A 368 -2.00 11.07 11.27
C GLU A 368 -2.98 12.06 10.63
N LEU A 369 -3.64 11.71 9.51
CA LEU A 369 -4.81 12.46 9.03
C LEU A 369 -6.02 12.29 9.97
N GLY A 370 -5.95 11.33 10.90
CA GLY A 370 -6.93 11.10 11.96
C GLY A 370 -7.73 9.82 11.77
N ARG A 371 -8.60 9.54 12.74
CA ARG A 371 -9.52 8.38 12.77
C ARG A 371 -10.93 8.71 12.28
N ASN A 372 -11.32 9.99 12.25
CA ASN A 372 -12.65 10.40 11.77
C ASN A 372 -12.74 10.20 10.26
N ALA A 373 -13.61 9.27 9.85
CA ALA A 373 -13.81 8.86 8.47
C ALA A 373 -14.11 10.01 7.51
N MET A 374 -14.98 10.95 7.90
CA MET A 374 -15.29 12.11 7.07
C MET A 374 -14.06 13.00 6.89
N ALA A 375 -13.31 13.23 7.99
CA ALA A 375 -12.19 14.15 7.98
C ALA A 375 -11.01 13.67 7.12
N TRP A 376 -10.63 12.38 7.19
CA TRP A 376 -9.60 11.84 6.29
C TRP A 376 -10.17 11.46 4.93
N GLY A 377 -11.44 11.07 4.85
CA GLY A 377 -12.11 10.63 3.62
C GLY A 377 -12.21 11.73 2.59
N GLU A 378 -12.59 12.94 3.00
CA GLU A 378 -12.60 14.11 2.12
C GLU A 378 -11.19 14.47 1.62
N ARG A 379 -10.14 14.21 2.39
CA ARG A 379 -8.76 14.48 1.96
C ARG A 379 -8.29 13.53 0.87
N TYR A 380 -8.64 12.25 0.95
CA TYR A 380 -8.29 11.24 -0.05
C TYR A 380 -9.22 11.23 -1.27
N PHE A 381 -10.51 11.55 -1.08
CA PHE A 381 -11.55 11.28 -2.08
C PHE A 381 -12.42 12.50 -2.43
N LYS A 382 -12.25 13.64 -1.75
CA LYS A 382 -13.13 14.81 -1.89
C LYS A 382 -14.61 14.39 -1.86
N ASP A 383 -15.41 14.91 -2.79
CA ASP A 383 -16.84 14.64 -2.91
C ASP A 383 -17.16 13.18 -3.27
N ASN A 384 -16.18 12.40 -3.74
CA ASN A 384 -16.38 10.97 -4.04
C ASN A 384 -16.53 10.11 -2.77
N PHE A 385 -16.15 10.63 -1.58
CA PHE A 385 -16.17 9.85 -0.35
C PHE A 385 -17.58 9.34 0.01
N ARG A 386 -18.61 10.16 -0.21
CA ARG A 386 -20.00 9.78 0.07
C ARG A 386 -20.45 8.62 -0.82
N ARG A 387 -20.16 8.69 -2.13
CA ARG A 387 -20.47 7.62 -3.07
C ARG A 387 -19.77 6.32 -2.68
N LEU A 388 -18.50 6.39 -2.25
CA LEU A 388 -17.77 5.24 -1.73
C LEU A 388 -18.44 4.62 -0.49
N ALA A 389 -18.89 5.44 0.45
CA ALA A 389 -19.57 4.96 1.66
C ALA A 389 -20.92 4.30 1.33
N MET A 390 -21.65 4.82 0.34
CA MET A 390 -22.89 4.18 -0.16
C MET A 390 -22.60 2.81 -0.79
N VAL A 391 -21.62 2.72 -1.69
CA VAL A 391 -21.17 1.44 -2.26
C VAL A 391 -20.80 0.46 -1.15
N LYS A 392 -20.01 0.92 -0.16
CA LYS A 392 -19.58 0.11 0.98
C LYS A 392 -20.77 -0.44 1.78
N GLY A 393 -21.80 0.39 2.00
CA GLY A 393 -23.03 -0.02 2.69
C GLY A 393 -23.77 -1.15 1.96
N GLU A 394 -23.76 -1.15 0.64
CA GLU A 394 -24.41 -2.20 -0.16
C GLU A 394 -23.59 -3.49 -0.20
N VAL A 395 -22.28 -3.40 -0.45
CA VAL A 395 -21.45 -4.59 -0.73
C VAL A 395 -20.85 -5.23 0.53
N ASP A 396 -20.67 -4.46 1.60
CA ASP A 396 -20.14 -4.94 2.89
C ASP A 396 -20.80 -4.21 4.08
N PRO A 397 -22.13 -4.43 4.29
CA PRO A 397 -22.89 -3.76 5.34
C PRO A 397 -22.41 -4.08 6.76
N GLN A 398 -21.77 -5.23 6.95
CA GLN A 398 -21.22 -5.66 8.24
C GLN A 398 -19.79 -5.13 8.47
N ASN A 399 -19.25 -4.38 7.50
CA ASN A 399 -17.91 -3.80 7.54
C ASN A 399 -16.80 -4.83 7.81
N PHE A 400 -16.94 -6.03 7.25
CA PHE A 400 -16.00 -7.13 7.42
C PHE A 400 -14.61 -6.76 6.88
N PHE A 401 -14.56 -6.17 5.68
CA PHE A 401 -13.32 -5.64 5.12
C PHE A 401 -13.04 -4.25 5.68
N SER A 402 -12.38 -4.21 6.83
CA SER A 402 -12.08 -2.94 7.49
C SER A 402 -10.64 -2.85 8.00
N ASN A 403 -10.15 -1.62 8.05
CA ASN A 403 -8.88 -1.27 8.65
C ASN A 403 -8.99 0.09 9.34
N GLU A 404 -7.89 0.62 9.83
CA GLU A 404 -7.79 1.85 10.61
C GLU A 404 -8.31 3.09 9.84
N GLN A 405 -8.29 3.07 8.50
CA GLN A 405 -8.81 4.11 7.60
C GLN A 405 -9.61 3.52 6.42
N SER A 406 -10.43 2.49 6.67
CA SER A 406 -11.33 1.94 5.66
C SER A 406 -12.58 2.80 5.53
N VAL A 407 -13.10 2.94 4.31
CA VAL A 407 -14.39 3.59 4.08
C VAL A 407 -15.46 2.90 4.94
N PRO A 408 -16.20 3.62 5.79
CA PRO A 408 -17.28 3.03 6.58
C PRO A 408 -18.52 2.79 5.70
N PRO A 409 -19.35 1.77 5.99
CA PRO A 409 -20.63 1.63 5.32
C PRO A 409 -21.54 2.80 5.69
N PHE A 410 -22.17 3.41 4.69
CA PHE A 410 -23.29 4.31 4.94
C PHE A 410 -24.54 3.48 5.21
N ILE A 411 -25.09 3.58 6.42
CA ILE A 411 -26.36 2.94 6.79
C ILE A 411 -27.39 4.07 6.89
N ALA A 412 -28.35 4.10 5.96
CA ALA A 412 -29.42 5.09 6.00
C ALA A 412 -30.26 4.89 7.28
N GLU A 413 -30.65 5.99 7.93
CA GLU A 413 -31.42 5.99 9.19
C GLU A 413 -32.77 5.24 9.08
N THR A 414 -33.28 5.01 7.88
CA THR A 414 -34.55 4.31 7.62
C THR A 414 -34.42 2.79 7.55
N GLY A 415 -33.20 2.22 7.60
CA GLY A 415 -32.99 0.78 7.40
C GLY A 415 -33.24 0.30 5.96
N GLU A 416 -33.60 1.20 5.06
CA GLU A 416 -33.81 0.92 3.63
C GLU A 416 -32.53 1.17 2.84
N ARG A 417 -32.20 0.21 1.97
CA ARG A 417 -31.03 0.26 1.08
C ARG A 417 -31.25 1.29 -0.03
N PRO A 418 -30.33 2.24 -0.28
CA PRO A 418 -30.41 3.09 -1.45
C PRO A 418 -30.42 2.24 -2.74
N PRO A 419 -31.30 2.52 -3.71
CA PRO A 419 -31.36 1.75 -4.96
C PRO A 419 -30.02 1.81 -5.71
N ILE A 420 -29.61 0.69 -6.32
CA ILE A 420 -28.37 0.55 -7.11
C ILE A 420 -28.22 1.67 -8.17
N ASN A 421 -29.33 2.16 -8.71
CA ASN A 421 -29.36 3.22 -9.72
C ASN A 421 -28.97 4.62 -9.20
N TYR A 422 -28.81 4.80 -7.88
CA TYR A 422 -28.26 6.03 -7.28
C TYR A 422 -26.75 5.95 -7.03
N ILE A 423 -26.14 4.78 -7.26
CA ILE A 423 -24.74 4.47 -6.92
C ILE A 423 -23.85 4.43 -8.17
N LEU A 424 -24.41 4.09 -9.33
CA LEU A 424 -23.77 4.14 -10.65
C LEU A 424 -24.08 5.46 -11.35
#